data_AF-A0A3B1DYF1-F1
#
_entry.id   AF-A0A3B1DYF1-F1
#
_cell.length_a   1.000
_cell.length_b   1.000
_cell.length_c   1.000
_cell.angle_alpha   90.00
_cell.angle_beta   90.00
_cell.angle_gamma   90.00
#
_symmetry.space_group_name_H-M   'P 1'
#
loop_
_entity.id
_entity.type
_entity.pdbx_description
1 polymer ?
#
loop_
_entity_poly.entity_id
_entity_poly.type
_entity_poly.pdbx_seq_one_letter_code
_entity_poly.pdbx_strand_id
1 'polypeptide(L)'
;MKYVRLVVPKALVIAVASGLYLMYVNFGTIENNELTNFQILLLIKCFLGCWLGLRGILQVFFKIQPLVFKSHLFPFILVIIIIIISQLMFTA
;
A
#
# COMPACT_ATOMS: atom_id res chain seq x y z
N MET A 1 -14.27 21.15 -10.41
CA MET A 1 -12.95 20.73 -9.85
C MET A 1 -12.65 21.19 -8.42
N LYS A 2 -13.24 22.28 -7.89
CA LYS A 2 -12.90 22.83 -6.56
C LYS A 2 -13.18 21.84 -5.40
N TYR A 3 -14.32 21.15 -5.43
CA TYR A 3 -14.69 20.17 -4.41
C TYR A 3 -13.89 18.87 -4.48
N VAL A 4 -13.59 18.38 -5.69
CA VAL A 4 -12.82 17.13 -5.90
C VAL A 4 -11.43 17.23 -5.26
N ARG A 5 -10.75 18.37 -5.42
CA ARG A 5 -9.42 18.61 -4.83
C ARG A 5 -9.43 18.63 -3.30
N LEU A 6 -10.58 18.86 -2.67
CA LEU A 6 -10.73 18.81 -1.20
C LEU A 6 -11.01 17.38 -0.69
N VAL A 7 -11.65 16.55 -1.50
CA VAL A 7 -12.04 15.18 -1.14
C VAL A 7 -10.89 14.20 -1.38
N VAL A 8 -10.10 14.39 -2.45
CA VAL A 8 -9.00 13.49 -2.82
C VAL A 8 -7.99 13.26 -1.67
N PRO A 9 -7.50 14.30 -0.95
CA PRO A 9 -6.61 14.10 0.20
C PRO A 9 -7.21 13.25 1.31
N LYS A 10 -8.50 13.46 1.61
CA LYS A 10 -9.20 12.73 2.66
C LYS A 10 -9.43 11.27 2.27
N ALA A 11 -9.82 11.04 1.02
CA ALA A 11 -9.99 9.71 0.47
C ALA A 11 -8.68 8.90 0.50
N LEU A 12 -7.53 9.54 0.25
CA LEU A 12 -6.23 8.89 0.34
C LEU A 12 -5.93 8.38 1.75
N VAL A 13 -6.16 9.20 2.78
CA VAL A 13 -5.93 8.80 4.18
C VAL A 13 -6.82 7.62 4.55
N ILE A 14 -8.10 7.68 4.14
CA ILE A 14 -9.06 6.59 4.37
C ILE A 14 -8.60 5.31 3.69
N ALA A 15 -8.13 5.38 2.43
CA ALA A 15 -7.66 4.22 1.68
C ALA A 15 -6.41 3.56 2.33
N VAL A 16 -5.49 4.37 2.86
CA VAL A 16 -4.32 3.85 3.58
C VAL A 16 -4.74 3.19 4.89
N ALA A 17 -5.62 3.84 5.66
CA ALA A 17 -6.12 3.30 6.92
C ALA A 17 -6.93 2.01 6.73
N SER A 18 -7.81 1.95 5.73
CA SER A 18 -8.58 0.76 5.42
C SER A 18 -7.70 -0.37 4.89
N GLY A 19 -6.67 -0.06 4.09
CA GLY A 19 -5.67 -1.03 3.65
C GLY A 19 -4.89 -1.66 4.82
N LEU A 20 -4.44 -0.83 5.77
CA LEU A 20 -3.79 -1.30 7.00
C LEU A 20 -4.70 -2.18 7.85
N TYR A 21 -5.97 -1.78 7.99
CA TYR A 21 -6.96 -2.55 8.71
C TYR A 21 -7.22 -3.92 8.06
N LEU A 22 -7.35 -3.95 6.73
CA LEU A 22 -7.51 -5.21 5.98
C LEU A 22 -6.29 -6.12 6.15
N MET A 23 -5.08 -5.57 6.20
CA MET A 23 -3.89 -6.37 6.51
C MET A 23 -4.05 -7.03 7.88
N TYR A 24 -4.33 -6.25 8.92
CA TYR A 24 -4.45 -6.75 10.29
C TYR A 24 -5.49 -7.89 10.40
N VAL A 25 -6.64 -7.74 9.75
CA VAL A 25 -7.70 -8.75 9.75
C VAL A 25 -7.29 -10.03 8.98
N ASN A 26 -6.54 -9.89 7.88
CA ASN A 26 -6.16 -11.02 7.03
C ASN A 26 -4.82 -11.68 7.43
N PHE A 27 -4.08 -11.12 8.38
CA PHE A 27 -2.78 -11.66 8.79
C PHE A 27 -2.90 -13.01 9.53
N GLY A 28 -3.99 -13.20 10.28
CA GLY A 28 -4.25 -14.42 11.03
C GLY A 28 -3.29 -14.64 12.21
N THR A 29 -3.37 -15.82 12.81
CA THR A 29 -2.48 -16.25 13.89
C THR A 29 -1.20 -16.88 13.33
N ILE A 30 -0.08 -16.65 14.02
CA ILE A 30 1.20 -17.32 13.70
C ILE A 30 1.20 -18.64 14.47
N GLU A 31 1.00 -19.76 13.79
CA GLU A 31 1.10 -21.09 14.38
C GLU A 31 2.50 -21.68 14.16
N ASN A 32 3.02 -22.40 15.16
CA ASN A 32 4.30 -23.12 15.11
C ASN A 32 5.55 -22.28 14.83
N ASN A 33 5.54 -20.99 15.18
CA ASN A 33 6.69 -20.10 15.12
C ASN A 33 7.28 -19.89 13.70
N GLU A 34 6.53 -20.28 12.67
CA GLU A 34 6.89 -20.14 11.26
C GLU A 34 5.86 -19.27 10.54
N LEU A 35 6.30 -18.39 9.66
CA LEU A 35 5.41 -17.62 8.80
C LEU A 35 5.04 -18.45 7.59
N THR A 36 3.74 -18.56 7.33
CA THR A 36 3.26 -19.20 6.09
C THR A 36 3.69 -18.40 4.86
N ASN A 37 3.85 -19.06 3.71
CA ASN A 37 4.12 -18.37 2.43
C ASN A 37 3.12 -17.24 2.16
N PHE A 38 1.85 -17.44 2.52
CA PHE A 38 0.81 -16.41 2.43
C PHE A 38 1.13 -15.18 3.29
N GLN A 39 1.49 -15.37 4.56
CA GLN A 39 1.84 -14.28 5.48
C GLN A 39 3.09 -13.53 5.02
N ILE A 40 4.10 -14.23 4.49
CA ILE A 40 5.31 -13.63 3.93
C ILE A 40 4.98 -12.73 2.73
N LEU A 41 4.19 -13.24 1.78
CA LEU A 41 3.75 -12.47 0.61
C LEU A 41 2.85 -11.29 1.00
N LEU A 42 1.96 -11.48 1.99
CA LEU A 42 1.11 -10.42 2.52
C LEU A 42 1.95 -9.31 3.19
N LEU A 43 3.03 -9.64 3.90
CA LEU A 43 3.95 -8.65 4.48
C LEU A 43 4.69 -7.85 3.42
N ILE A 44 5.22 -8.50 2.38
CA ILE A 44 5.88 -7.82 1.27
C ILE A 44 4.89 -6.87 0.58
N LYS A 45 3.67 -7.36 0.29
CA LYS A 45 2.60 -6.55 -0.29
C LYS A 45 2.25 -5.35 0.60
N CYS A 46 2.14 -5.57 1.91
CA CYS A 46 1.87 -4.53 2.89
C CYS A 46 2.99 -3.49 2.92
N PHE A 47 4.26 -3.90 2.93
CA PHE A 47 5.40 -2.99 2.92
C PHE A 47 5.39 -2.08 1.69
N LEU A 48 5.21 -2.66 0.50
CA LEU A 48 5.14 -1.89 -0.76
C LEU A 48 3.91 -0.95 -0.79
N GLY A 49 2.76 -1.42 -0.30
CA GLY A 49 1.53 -0.62 -0.21
C GLY A 49 1.64 0.53 0.79
N CYS A 50 2.18 0.28 1.98
CA CYS A 50 2.43 1.31 3.01
C CYS A 50 3.41 2.36 2.51
N TRP A 51 4.46 1.96 1.79
CA TRP A 51 5.40 2.90 1.18
C TRP A 51 4.71 3.83 0.19
N LEU A 52 3.86 3.29 -0.71
CA LEU A 52 3.07 4.09 -1.65
C LEU A 52 2.08 5.03 -0.93
N GLY A 53 1.40 4.52 0.09
CA GLY A 53 0.44 5.28 0.90
C GLY A 53 1.09 6.44 1.66
N LEU A 54 2.20 6.16 2.34
CA LEU A 54 2.98 7.15 3.08
C LEU A 54 3.50 8.25 2.13
N ARG A 55 4.05 7.86 0.98
CA ARG A 55 4.47 8.80 -0.08
C ARG A 55 3.32 9.71 -0.50
N GLY A 56 2.15 9.13 -0.77
CA GLY A 56 0.97 9.91 -1.16
C GLY A 56 0.56 10.93 -0.10
N ILE A 57 0.51 10.51 1.17
CA ILE A 57 0.14 11.39 2.28
C ILE A 57 1.18 12.52 2.43
N LEU A 58 2.47 12.19 2.41
CA LEU A 58 3.55 13.18 2.50
C LEU A 58 3.49 14.21 1.36
N GLN A 59 3.23 13.76 0.14
CA GLN A 59 3.11 14.64 -1.03
C GLN A 59 1.89 15.57 -0.92
N VAL A 60 0.74 15.05 -0.48
CA VAL A 60 -0.51 15.81 -0.45
C VAL A 60 -0.57 16.79 0.72
N PHE A 61 -0.11 16.39 1.91
CA PHE A 61 -0.23 17.20 3.14
C PHE A 61 0.99 18.09 3.38
N PHE A 62 2.20 17.54 3.23
CA PHE A 62 3.42 18.28 3.60
C PHE A 62 4.05 19.02 2.42
N LYS A 63 3.54 18.84 1.19
CA LYS A 63 4.13 19.35 -0.06
C LYS A 63 5.63 19.03 -0.20
N ILE A 64 6.14 18.10 0.61
CA ILE A 64 7.49 17.58 0.52
C ILE A 64 7.52 16.83 -0.80
N GLN A 65 8.34 17.30 -1.75
CA GLN A 65 8.60 16.56 -2.97
C GLN A 65 9.05 15.15 -2.55
N PRO A 66 8.33 14.09 -2.95
CA PRO A 66 8.58 12.77 -2.41
C PRO A 66 10.03 12.39 -2.71
N LEU A 67 10.77 12.13 -1.62
CA LEU A 67 12.22 12.25 -1.43
C LEU A 67 13.18 11.69 -2.50
N VAL A 68 12.76 11.07 -3.61
CA VAL A 68 13.72 10.49 -4.58
C VAL A 68 13.24 10.50 -6.05
N PHE A 69 11.94 10.66 -6.38
CA PHE A 69 11.47 10.40 -7.76
C PHE A 69 10.52 11.47 -8.32
N LYS A 70 11.03 12.27 -9.27
CA LYS A 70 10.23 13.16 -10.14
C LYS A 70 9.29 12.39 -11.09
N SER A 71 9.54 11.10 -11.32
CA SER A 71 8.81 10.30 -12.31
C SER A 71 7.64 9.52 -11.69
N HIS A 72 6.53 9.49 -12.41
CA HIS A 72 5.35 8.66 -12.10
C HIS A 72 5.56 7.16 -12.41
N LEU A 73 6.66 6.80 -13.08
CA LEU A 73 6.94 5.43 -13.50
C LEU A 73 7.16 4.48 -12.32
N PHE A 74 7.95 4.91 -11.34
CA PHE A 74 8.29 4.09 -10.16
C PHE A 74 7.05 3.67 -9.33
N PRO A 75 6.17 4.59 -8.90
CA PRO A 75 4.95 4.21 -8.18
C PRO A 75 4.01 3.35 -9.05
N PHE A 76 4.01 3.53 -10.38
CA PHE A 76 3.21 2.68 -11.28
C PHE A 76 3.73 1.24 -11.34
N ILE A 77 5.05 1.06 -11.46
CA ILE A 77 5.68 -0.28 -11.44
C ILE A 77 5.41 -0.98 -10.10
N LEU A 78 5.51 -0.26 -8.99
CA LEU A 78 5.16 -0.77 -7.66
C LEU A 78 3.72 -1.30 -7.58
N VAL A 79 2.76 -0.58 -8.17
CA VAL A 79 1.36 -1.04 -8.24
C VAL A 79 1.25 -2.33 -9.06
N ILE A 80 1.94 -2.42 -10.21
CA ILE A 80 1.95 -3.64 -11.02
C ILE A 80 2.50 -4.83 -10.22
N ILE A 81 3.62 -4.62 -9.50
CA ILE A 81 4.22 -5.66 -8.64
C ILE A 81 3.22 -6.11 -7.56
N ILE A 82 2.52 -5.17 -6.91
CA ILE A 82 1.50 -5.48 -5.90
C ILE A 82 0.36 -6.32 -6.49
N ILE A 83 -0.07 -6.02 -7.71
CA ILE A 83 -1.12 -6.79 -8.40
C ILE A 83 -0.63 -8.21 -8.68
N ILE A 84 0.59 -8.37 -9.21
CA ILE A 84 1.18 -9.69 -9.49
C ILE A 84 1.31 -10.51 -8.20
N ILE A 85 1.83 -9.93 -7.11
CA ILE A 85 1.89 -10.60 -5.81
C ILE A 85 0.49 -11.03 -5.38
N SER A 86 -0.52 -10.18 -5.57
CA SER A 86 -1.90 -10.53 -5.23
C SER A 86 -2.42 -11.73 -6.03
N GLN A 87 -2.05 -11.88 -7.31
CA GLN A 87 -2.44 -13.04 -8.11
C GLN A 87 -1.73 -14.32 -7.65
N LEU A 88 -0.45 -14.21 -7.26
CA LEU A 88 0.33 -15.33 -6.73
C LEU A 88 -0.27 -15.86 -5.42
N MET A 89 -0.79 -14.98 -4.57
CA MET A 89 -1.43 -15.36 -3.29
C MET A 89 -2.72 -16.19 -3.44
N PHE A 90 -3.43 -16.10 -4.57
CA PHE A 90 -4.65 -16.87 -4.81
C PHE A 90 -4.44 -18.10 -5.70
N THR A 91 -3.25 -18.23 -6.30
CA THR A 91 -2.92 -19.31 -7.24
C THR A 91 -1.96 -20.34 -6.62
N ALA A 92 -1.18 -19.95 -5.62
CA ALA A 92 -0.31 -20.84 -4.84
C ALA A 92 -1.06 -21.44 -3.64
#